data_AF-A0A922IXN5-F1
#
_entry.id   AF-A0A922IXN5-F1
#
_cell.length_a   1.000
_cell.length_b   1.000
_cell.length_c   1.000
_cell.angle_alpha   90.00
_cell.angle_beta   90.00
_cell.angle_gamma   90.00
#
_symmetry.space_group_name_H-M   'P 1'
#
loop_
_entity.id
_entity.type
_entity.pdbx_description
1 polymer ?
#
loop_
_entity_poly.entity_id
_entity_poly.type
_entity_poly.pdbx_seq_one_letter_code
_entity_poly.pdbx_strand_id
1 'polypeptide(L)'
;MTPNRSSRADVLGTGSGNYGHGSIMRGGVAPKEPSNINATNLRSSGGGDCGRRSVVGVDPEEVKRAGNEQYKSGHFGEALSLYDRAIVLSPGNAAYRSNRAAALTALGRLGQALRECEEAVRLDPNYGRAHQRLASLFLRLGQVENARGHLCIPGVHPDPMELQKLQTVEKHLRKCTDARRINDWKSVLREVDATIAAGADFSPQLFMCRAEALLKLQQIDVAESSILNIPKIEPCTPSCLQSRFFGMLSEAYLYFVRGQIEMALGRFENAVAATEKAAQVDPRNVEVAVLHSNVRLVARARARGNDLFKSERFTEACSAYEEGLKVDPSNSVLYCNKAACLFKLGLWEKSVENCDQALSMQPNYTKALLRRAASNIKLEKWVEAVRDYEVLRRELPEDNEVAESLFHAQVALKKSRGEEVYNMKFGGEVEEVLGLEQFRAAISLPGVSVVYFKAVSDLQSKEISPFVDTLCGRYPFINFLKVDVEKSPEVASTENVRIVPTFKIYKNGSRVKEIVCPTRDVLEHSVRHYGI
;
A
#
# COMPACT_ATOMS: atom_id res chain seq x y z
N MET A 1 -56.16 -34.11 3.04
CA MET A 1 -55.75 -32.71 3.27
C MET A 1 -54.43 -32.73 4.03
N THR A 2 -53.34 -32.44 3.34
CA THR A 2 -51.96 -32.45 3.85
C THR A 2 -51.32 -31.11 3.48
N PRO A 3 -50.72 -30.36 4.41
CA PRO A 3 -50.09 -29.10 4.07
C PRO A 3 -48.63 -29.28 3.62
N ASN A 4 -48.43 -28.62 2.49
CA ASN A 4 -47.24 -28.13 1.80
C ASN A 4 -45.96 -27.76 2.58
N ARG A 5 -44.84 -28.05 1.88
CA ARG A 5 -43.65 -27.21 1.60
C ARG A 5 -42.74 -26.74 2.75
N SER A 6 -41.55 -27.36 2.77
CA SER A 6 -40.32 -26.83 3.35
C SER A 6 -39.82 -25.60 2.57
N SER A 7 -39.80 -24.44 3.22
CA SER A 7 -39.02 -23.27 2.79
C SER A 7 -37.55 -23.46 3.20
N ARG A 8 -36.66 -23.55 2.21
CA ARG A 8 -35.22 -23.38 2.41
C ARG A 8 -34.98 -21.91 2.80
N ALA A 9 -34.23 -21.70 3.87
CA ALA A 9 -33.81 -20.38 4.33
C ALA A 9 -32.77 -19.78 3.39
N ASP A 10 -33.04 -18.58 2.87
CA ASP A 10 -32.04 -17.70 2.24
C ASP A 10 -31.08 -17.19 3.32
N VAL A 11 -30.10 -18.02 3.67
CA VAL A 11 -28.94 -17.61 4.46
C VAL A 11 -27.93 -17.01 3.50
N LEU A 12 -27.98 -15.68 3.34
CA LEU A 12 -26.80 -14.94 2.87
C LEU A 12 -25.69 -15.21 3.88
N GLY A 13 -24.69 -15.96 3.42
CA GLY A 13 -23.54 -16.41 4.21
C GLY A 13 -22.99 -15.28 5.07
N THR A 14 -22.91 -15.55 6.36
CA THR A 14 -22.14 -14.79 7.32
C THR A 14 -20.65 -14.91 6.95
N GLY A 15 -20.20 -14.11 5.99
CA GLY A 15 -18.80 -13.90 5.69
C GLY A 15 -18.14 -13.10 6.83
N SER A 16 -17.95 -13.74 7.98
CA SER A 16 -17.02 -13.28 9.01
C SER A 16 -15.58 -13.61 8.56
N GLY A 17 -15.16 -13.03 7.45
CA GLY A 17 -13.77 -13.02 7.01
C GLY A 17 -13.00 -11.98 7.81
N ASN A 18 -12.40 -12.40 8.91
CA ASN A 18 -11.40 -11.62 9.64
C ASN A 18 -10.18 -11.37 8.75
N TYR A 19 -10.21 -10.32 7.92
CA TYR A 19 -8.98 -9.75 7.36
C TYR A 19 -8.46 -8.69 8.32
N GLY A 20 -7.95 -9.16 9.46
CA GLY A 20 -7.03 -8.39 10.27
C GLY A 20 -5.65 -8.51 9.66
N HIS A 21 -5.08 -7.40 9.17
CA HIS A 21 -3.64 -7.33 8.95
C HIS A 21 -2.93 -7.25 10.30
N GLY A 22 -2.74 -8.43 10.91
CA GLY A 22 -1.88 -8.63 12.07
C GLY A 22 -0.70 -9.51 11.67
N SER A 23 0.46 -8.89 11.46
CA SER A 23 1.71 -9.62 11.27
C SER A 23 2.13 -10.25 12.60
N ILE A 24 1.72 -11.50 12.82
CA ILE A 24 2.26 -12.37 13.89
C ILE A 24 3.46 -13.11 13.30
N MET A 25 4.66 -12.61 13.58
CA MET A 25 5.91 -13.35 13.35
C MET A 25 6.02 -14.46 14.38
N ARG A 26 5.86 -15.71 13.94
CA ARG A 26 6.16 -16.91 14.74
C ARG A 26 7.65 -17.20 14.66
N GLY A 27 8.26 -17.39 15.82
CA GLY A 27 9.70 -17.58 16.00
C GLY A 27 10.27 -18.83 15.33
N GLY A 28 11.54 -18.71 14.95
CA GLY A 28 12.36 -19.78 14.42
C GLY A 28 13.84 -19.46 14.58
N VAL A 29 14.44 -20.04 15.63
CA VAL A 29 15.80 -20.58 15.73
C VAL A 29 16.99 -19.63 15.47
N ALA A 30 17.67 -19.30 16.57
CA ALA A 30 18.98 -18.66 16.61
C ALA A 30 20.11 -19.59 16.11
N PRO A 31 21.12 -19.09 15.39
CA PRO A 31 22.43 -19.72 15.31
C PRO A 31 23.36 -19.16 16.39
N LYS A 32 24.03 -20.10 17.05
CA LYS A 32 24.97 -19.95 18.16
C LYS A 32 26.22 -19.15 17.77
N GLU A 33 26.74 -18.40 18.74
CA GLU A 33 28.15 -18.00 18.83
C GLU A 33 29.09 -19.21 18.73
N PRO A 34 30.35 -18.99 18.35
CA PRO A 34 31.43 -19.74 18.96
C PRO A 34 32.39 -18.80 19.70
N SER A 35 32.41 -18.99 21.01
CA SER A 35 33.48 -18.59 21.89
C SER A 35 34.74 -19.44 21.67
N ASN A 36 35.87 -18.82 22.00
CA ASN A 36 37.23 -19.34 21.99
C ASN A 36 37.41 -20.77 22.56
N ILE A 37 38.46 -21.47 22.09
CA ILE A 37 39.62 -21.96 22.89
C ILE A 37 40.29 -23.19 22.23
N ASN A 38 41.64 -23.16 22.23
CA ASN A 38 42.66 -24.22 22.17
C ASN A 38 43.50 -24.28 20.87
N ALA A 39 44.80 -23.97 20.87
CA ALA A 39 45.95 -24.33 21.72
C ALA A 39 46.88 -25.30 20.96
N THR A 40 48.14 -24.86 20.84
CA THR A 40 49.38 -25.66 20.86
C THR A 40 49.61 -26.72 19.79
N ASN A 41 50.52 -26.44 18.85
CA ASN A 41 51.90 -26.99 18.88
C ASN A 41 52.68 -26.62 17.62
N LEU A 42 53.82 -25.94 17.78
CA LEU A 42 55.15 -26.44 17.35
C LEU A 42 56.25 -25.46 17.79
N ARG A 43 57.25 -26.03 18.47
CA ARG A 43 58.40 -25.38 19.07
C ARG A 43 59.53 -25.14 18.06
N SER A 44 60.21 -24.01 18.28
CA SER A 44 61.66 -23.75 18.21
C SER A 44 62.41 -23.94 16.88
N SER A 45 63.01 -22.86 16.36
CA SER A 45 64.43 -22.51 16.60
C SER A 45 64.88 -21.24 15.87
N GLY A 46 65.71 -20.42 16.55
CA GLY A 46 66.47 -19.27 16.04
C GLY A 46 65.69 -17.94 16.11
N GLY A 47 65.92 -17.01 17.04
CA GLY A 47 67.20 -16.51 17.54
C GLY A 47 67.61 -15.31 16.69
N GLY A 48 67.10 -14.10 17.00
CA GLY A 48 67.43 -12.90 16.24
C GLY A 48 66.55 -11.69 16.55
N ASP A 49 66.94 -10.99 17.61
CA ASP A 49 66.78 -9.56 17.84
C ASP A 49 65.39 -8.95 18.18
N CYS A 50 65.33 -8.40 19.39
CA CYS A 50 64.21 -7.65 19.94
C CYS A 50 64.19 -6.24 19.35
N GLY A 51 63.59 -6.08 18.17
CA GLY A 51 63.19 -4.79 17.64
C GLY A 51 61.76 -4.43 18.07
N ARG A 52 61.61 -3.52 19.04
CA ARG A 52 60.39 -2.69 19.17
C ARG A 52 60.05 -2.13 17.78
N ARG A 53 59.05 -2.68 17.08
CA ARG A 53 58.39 -1.96 15.99
C ARG A 53 57.55 -0.86 16.62
N SER A 54 58.23 0.25 16.87
CA SER A 54 57.62 1.56 17.00
C SER A 54 56.58 1.71 15.88
N VAL A 55 55.35 2.05 16.23
CA VAL A 55 54.34 2.51 15.27
C VAL A 55 54.96 3.72 14.58
N VAL A 56 55.47 3.51 13.37
CA VAL A 56 56.02 4.60 12.55
C VAL A 56 54.91 5.63 12.41
N GLY A 57 55.20 6.86 12.84
CA GLY A 57 54.25 7.96 12.95
C GLY A 57 53.55 8.22 11.62
N VAL A 58 52.33 7.72 11.50
CA VAL A 58 51.44 8.13 10.42
C VAL A 58 50.96 9.52 10.79
N ASP A 59 51.41 10.51 10.03
CA ASP A 59 51.00 11.90 10.22
C ASP A 59 49.49 12.04 9.97
N PRO A 60 48.70 12.51 10.97
CA PRO A 60 47.27 12.76 10.79
C PRO A 60 46.95 13.66 9.58
N GLU A 61 47.87 14.57 9.24
CA GLU A 61 47.73 15.48 8.10
C GLU A 61 47.90 14.78 6.75
N GLU A 62 48.76 13.76 6.68
CA GLU A 62 48.93 12.92 5.49
C GLU A 62 47.69 12.05 5.24
N VAL A 63 47.13 11.47 6.31
CA VAL A 63 45.87 10.71 6.25
C VAL A 63 44.72 11.60 5.79
N LYS A 64 44.63 12.83 6.29
CA LYS A 64 43.64 13.82 5.79
C LYS A 64 43.86 14.11 4.30
N ARG A 65 45.10 14.31 3.86
CA ARG A 65 45.40 14.63 2.45
C ARG A 65 44.94 13.50 1.53
N ALA A 66 45.27 12.26 1.88
CA ALA A 66 44.78 11.07 1.16
C ALA A 66 43.25 11.00 1.15
N GLY A 67 42.60 11.30 2.29
CA GLY A 67 41.14 11.36 2.37
C GLY A 67 40.52 12.41 1.45
N ASN A 68 41.14 13.59 1.36
CA ASN A 68 40.70 14.67 0.47
C ASN A 68 40.87 14.30 -1.02
N GLU A 69 41.92 13.56 -1.36
CA GLU A 69 42.14 13.05 -2.71
C GLU A 69 41.06 12.03 -3.08
N GLN A 70 40.79 11.05 -2.22
CA GLN A 70 39.71 10.09 -2.47
C GLN A 70 38.33 10.75 -2.55
N TYR A 71 38.09 11.79 -1.74
CA TYR A 71 36.87 12.59 -1.83
C TYR A 71 36.73 13.29 -3.18
N LYS A 72 37.81 13.89 -3.70
CA LYS A 72 37.82 14.53 -5.03
C LYS A 72 37.63 13.52 -6.17
N SER A 73 38.15 12.30 -5.99
CA SER A 73 37.96 11.20 -6.93
C SER A 73 36.57 10.55 -6.88
N GLY A 74 35.69 10.98 -5.96
CA GLY A 74 34.34 10.45 -5.81
C GLY A 74 34.24 9.15 -4.99
N HIS A 75 35.36 8.62 -4.49
CA HIS A 75 35.39 7.43 -3.63
C HIS A 75 35.04 7.81 -2.18
N PHE A 76 33.78 8.19 -1.95
CA PHE A 76 33.35 8.73 -0.65
C PHE A 76 33.45 7.73 0.51
N GLY A 77 33.31 6.42 0.25
CA GLY A 77 33.46 5.38 1.27
C GLY A 77 34.90 5.21 1.76
N GLU A 78 35.87 5.28 0.85
CA GLU A 78 37.29 5.24 1.19
C GLU A 78 37.73 6.53 1.87
N ALA A 79 37.26 7.68 1.36
CA ALA A 79 37.47 8.97 2.01
C ALA A 79 36.95 8.99 3.45
N LEU A 80 35.76 8.43 3.69
CA LEU A 80 35.18 8.29 5.04
C LEU A 80 36.11 7.49 5.96
N SER A 81 36.60 6.34 5.50
CA SER A 81 37.51 5.47 6.27
C SER A 81 38.83 6.16 6.62
N LEU A 82 39.36 6.97 5.70
CA LEU A 82 40.56 7.77 5.93
C LEU A 82 40.29 8.89 6.95
N TYR A 83 39.15 9.57 6.88
CA TYR A 83 38.78 10.57 7.88
C TYR A 83 38.54 9.96 9.28
N ASP A 84 37.93 8.78 9.37
CA ASP A 84 37.79 8.04 10.63
C ASP A 84 39.15 7.78 11.27
N ARG A 85 40.11 7.31 10.47
CA ARG A 85 41.49 7.11 10.93
C ARG A 85 42.16 8.41 11.37
N ALA A 86 41.96 9.52 10.64
CA ALA A 86 42.49 10.83 11.03
C ALA A 86 41.90 11.32 12.38
N ILE A 87 40.61 11.08 12.63
CA ILE A 87 39.95 11.42 13.91
C ILE A 87 40.49 10.57 15.06
N VAL A 88 40.76 9.27 14.84
CA VAL A 88 41.37 8.41 15.87
C VAL A 88 42.76 8.92 16.27
N LEU A 89 43.55 9.39 15.29
CA LEU A 89 44.89 9.91 15.56
C LEU A 89 44.88 11.29 16.24
N SER A 90 43.91 12.15 15.91
CA SER A 90 43.75 13.46 16.55
C SER A 90 42.27 13.82 16.74
N PRO A 91 41.66 13.42 17.88
CA PRO A 91 40.22 13.59 18.12
C PRO A 91 39.74 15.05 18.23
N GLY A 92 40.62 15.97 18.60
CA GLY A 92 40.30 17.38 18.82
C GLY A 92 40.29 18.26 17.57
N ASN A 93 40.57 17.70 16.38
CA ASN A 93 40.67 18.50 15.16
C ASN A 93 39.30 18.64 14.45
N ALA A 94 38.72 19.84 14.53
CA ALA A 94 37.44 20.19 13.89
C ALA A 94 37.44 19.99 12.36
N ALA A 95 38.58 20.14 11.69
CA ALA A 95 38.67 19.99 10.25
C ALA A 95 38.42 18.53 9.79
N TYR A 96 38.87 17.54 10.58
CA TYR A 96 38.70 16.13 10.23
C TYR A 96 37.24 15.72 10.35
N ARG A 97 36.57 16.16 11.42
CA ARG A 97 35.12 16.01 11.65
C ARG A 97 34.31 16.63 10.51
N SER A 98 34.64 17.84 10.09
CA SER A 98 33.96 18.53 8.99
C SER A 98 34.17 17.87 7.62
N ASN A 99 35.36 17.33 7.36
CA ASN A 99 35.63 16.57 6.14
C ASN A 99 34.90 15.23 6.13
N ARG A 100 34.83 14.56 7.28
CA ARG A 100 33.99 13.37 7.47
C ARG A 100 32.52 13.66 7.19
N ALA A 101 31.99 14.78 7.70
CA ALA A 101 30.62 15.21 7.44
C ALA A 101 30.36 15.47 5.94
N ALA A 102 31.35 15.97 5.20
CA ALA A 102 31.26 16.13 3.76
C ALA A 102 31.10 14.78 3.04
N ALA A 103 31.94 13.79 3.39
CA ALA A 103 31.84 12.44 2.84
C ALA A 103 30.50 11.77 3.16
N LEU A 104 30.00 11.93 4.40
CA LEU A 104 28.70 11.42 4.80
C LEU A 104 27.54 12.08 4.03
N THR A 105 27.62 13.39 3.81
CA THR A 105 26.65 14.13 2.98
C THR A 105 26.60 13.58 1.55
N ALA A 106 27.77 13.34 0.95
CA ALA A 106 27.88 12.77 -0.40
C ALA A 106 27.34 11.33 -0.49
N LEU A 107 27.44 10.56 0.60
CA LEU A 107 26.86 9.21 0.74
C LEU A 107 25.36 9.22 1.10
N GLY A 108 24.71 10.38 1.20
CA GLY A 108 23.30 10.50 1.59
C GLY A 108 23.00 10.27 3.07
N ARG A 109 24.04 10.12 3.93
CA ARG A 109 23.90 9.89 5.38
C ARG A 109 23.80 11.21 6.14
N LEU A 110 22.76 11.99 5.87
CA LEU A 110 22.64 13.37 6.35
C LEU A 110 22.52 13.50 7.87
N GLY A 111 21.82 12.58 8.54
CA GLY A 111 21.73 12.59 10.01
C GLY A 111 23.10 12.42 10.68
N GLN A 112 23.96 11.53 10.16
CA GLN A 112 25.33 11.36 10.63
C GLN A 112 26.19 12.58 10.29
N ALA A 113 26.02 13.14 9.09
CA ALA A 113 26.74 14.35 8.68
C ALA A 113 26.43 15.55 9.59
N LEU A 114 25.17 15.72 9.99
CA LEU A 114 24.76 16.79 10.90
C LEU A 114 25.47 16.69 12.25
N ARG A 115 25.49 15.50 12.85
CA ARG A 115 26.16 15.25 14.14
C ARG A 115 27.66 15.57 14.09
N GLU A 116 28.35 15.16 13.02
CA GLU A 116 29.78 15.45 12.88
C GLU A 116 30.07 16.94 12.67
N CYS A 117 29.18 17.64 11.96
CA CYS A 117 29.30 19.09 11.79
C CYS A 117 29.04 19.85 13.11
N GLU A 118 28.05 19.44 13.91
CA GLU A 118 27.79 20.01 15.24
C GLU A 118 28.99 19.77 16.17
N GLU A 119 29.58 18.57 16.14
CA GLU A 119 30.78 18.26 16.90
C GLU A 119 32.01 19.06 16.44
N ALA A 120 32.15 19.28 15.13
CA ALA A 120 33.21 20.15 14.59
C ALA A 120 33.10 21.58 15.12
N VAL A 121 31.88 22.13 15.17
CA VAL A 121 31.61 23.45 15.75
C VAL A 121 31.82 23.46 17.27
N ARG A 122 31.50 22.37 17.96
CA ARG A 122 31.76 22.24 19.40
C ARG A 122 33.27 22.28 19.72
N LEU A 123 34.09 21.68 18.86
CA LEU A 123 35.55 21.68 19.00
C LEU A 123 36.19 23.03 18.63
N ASP A 124 35.71 23.68 17.57
CA ASP A 124 36.16 25.00 17.15
C ASP A 124 34.96 25.86 16.70
N PRO A 125 34.44 26.74 17.57
CA PRO A 125 33.30 27.62 17.27
C PRO A 125 33.56 28.66 16.18
N ASN A 126 34.82 28.92 15.82
CA ASN A 126 35.18 29.87 14.75
C ASN A 126 35.44 29.16 13.42
N TYR A 127 35.25 27.84 13.36
CA TYR A 127 35.54 27.05 12.17
C TYR A 127 34.47 27.22 11.09
N GLY A 128 34.65 28.26 10.26
CA GLY A 128 33.67 28.70 9.27
C GLY A 128 33.20 27.61 8.28
N ARG A 129 34.07 26.66 7.91
CA ARG A 129 33.67 25.55 7.00
C ARG A 129 32.65 24.61 7.63
N ALA A 130 32.72 24.33 8.94
CA ALA A 130 31.70 23.52 9.60
C ALA A 130 30.36 24.27 9.66
N HIS A 131 30.39 25.58 9.92
CA HIS A 131 29.18 26.41 9.90
C HIS A 131 28.51 26.48 8.53
N GLN A 132 29.28 26.64 7.45
CA GLN A 132 28.74 26.60 6.09
C GLN A 132 28.08 25.24 5.78
N ARG A 133 28.70 24.13 6.21
CA ARG A 133 28.12 22.79 6.05
C ARG A 133 26.87 22.59 6.90
N LEU A 134 26.85 23.05 8.15
CA LEU A 134 25.66 23.03 8.99
C LEU A 134 24.52 23.83 8.37
N ALA A 135 24.79 25.04 7.88
CA ALA A 135 23.80 25.86 7.22
C ALA A 135 23.16 25.13 6.02
N SER A 136 23.99 24.55 5.16
CA SER A 136 23.52 23.78 4.00
C SER A 136 22.70 22.55 4.42
N LEU A 137 23.15 21.81 5.45
CA LEU A 137 22.41 20.66 5.98
C LEU A 137 21.07 21.07 6.61
N PHE A 138 21.03 22.14 7.40
CA PHE A 138 19.80 22.67 7.98
C PHE A 138 18.83 23.17 6.92
N LEU A 139 19.34 23.77 5.83
CA LEU A 139 18.51 24.16 4.69
C LEU A 139 17.85 22.94 4.03
N ARG A 140 18.61 21.85 3.82
CA ARG A 140 18.06 20.57 3.30
C ARG A 140 17.02 19.95 4.22
N LEU A 141 17.15 20.14 5.53
CA LEU A 141 16.16 19.73 6.53
C LEU A 141 14.96 20.69 6.65
N GLY A 142 14.97 21.82 5.94
CA GLY A 142 13.93 22.85 6.01
C GLY A 142 13.98 23.71 7.28
N GLN A 143 15.05 23.62 8.08
CA GLN A 143 15.25 24.38 9.31
C GLN A 143 15.91 25.74 9.03
N VAL A 144 15.14 26.66 8.45
CA VAL A 144 15.61 27.98 7.99
C VAL A 144 16.26 28.80 9.11
N GLU A 145 15.70 28.80 10.32
CA GLU A 145 16.24 29.59 11.45
C GLU A 145 17.61 29.08 11.89
N ASN A 146 17.79 27.76 12.02
CA ASN A 146 19.08 27.16 12.34
C ASN A 146 20.09 27.41 11.23
N ALA A 147 19.67 27.31 9.96
CA ALA A 147 20.52 27.60 8.81
C ALA A 147 21.00 29.07 8.82
N ARG A 148 20.09 30.02 9.09
CA ARG A 148 20.43 31.44 9.20
C ARG A 148 21.43 31.70 10.31
N GLY A 149 21.24 31.10 11.48
CA GLY A 149 22.14 31.23 12.62
C GLY A 149 23.58 30.87 12.28
N HIS A 150 23.79 29.84 11.44
CA HIS A 150 25.13 29.44 11.01
C HIS A 150 25.70 30.21 9.81
N LEU A 151 24.86 30.85 8.99
CA LEU A 151 25.33 31.74 7.90
C LEU A 151 25.73 33.13 8.39
N CYS A 152 25.14 33.60 9.50
CA CYS A 152 25.31 34.97 10.00
C CYS A 152 26.30 35.07 11.18
N ILE A 153 27.29 34.17 11.24
CA ILE A 153 28.30 34.17 12.30
C ILE A 153 29.33 35.28 12.06
N PRO A 154 29.74 36.03 13.10
CA PRO A 154 30.78 37.04 12.98
C PRO A 154 32.08 36.46 12.39
N GLY A 155 32.57 37.04 11.29
CA GLY A 155 33.84 36.65 10.67
C GLY A 155 33.74 35.65 9.51
N VAL A 156 32.55 35.11 9.21
CA VAL A 156 32.31 34.27 8.03
C VAL A 156 31.42 35.02 7.06
N HIS A 157 31.90 35.27 5.84
CA HIS A 157 31.07 35.82 4.76
C HIS A 157 30.27 34.68 4.10
N PRO A 158 28.93 34.67 4.19
CA PRO A 158 28.12 33.65 3.54
C PRO A 158 28.20 33.79 2.01
N ASP A 159 28.19 32.65 1.31
CA ASP A 159 28.06 32.63 -0.14
C ASP A 159 26.72 33.28 -0.55
N PRO A 160 26.72 34.31 -1.42
CA PRO A 160 25.50 34.93 -1.92
C PRO A 160 24.48 33.93 -2.48
N MET A 161 24.95 32.83 -3.09
CA MET A 161 24.05 31.80 -3.64
C MET A 161 23.32 31.04 -2.54
N GLU A 162 24.02 30.65 -1.46
CA GLU A 162 23.41 29.94 -0.33
C GLU A 162 22.43 30.85 0.43
N LEU A 163 22.74 32.14 0.56
CA LEU A 163 21.82 33.11 1.14
C LEU A 163 20.56 33.29 0.28
N GLN A 164 20.70 33.35 -1.04
CA GLN A 164 19.57 33.42 -1.97
C GLN A 164 18.69 32.17 -1.89
N LYS A 165 19.29 30.97 -1.80
CA LYS A 165 18.54 29.72 -1.60
C LYS A 165 17.76 29.75 -0.28
N LEU A 166 18.40 30.17 0.82
CA LEU A 166 17.73 30.31 2.12
C LEU A 166 16.54 31.25 2.04
N GLN A 167 16.69 32.44 1.44
CA GLN A 167 15.60 33.41 1.26
C GLN A 167 14.46 32.82 0.41
N THR A 168 14.77 32.01 -0.59
CA THR A 168 13.79 31.36 -1.46
C THR A 168 13.00 30.30 -0.69
N VAL A 169 13.68 29.40 0.03
CA VAL A 169 13.05 28.38 0.90
C VAL A 169 12.18 29.06 1.96
N GLU A 170 12.68 30.09 2.62
CA GLU A 170 11.94 30.85 3.62
C GLU A 170 10.66 31.48 3.06
N LYS A 171 10.76 32.11 1.88
CA LYS A 171 9.62 32.72 1.20
C LYS A 171 8.52 31.68 0.92
N HIS A 172 8.89 30.52 0.40
CA HIS A 172 7.92 29.45 0.12
C HIS A 172 7.33 28.84 1.39
N LEU A 173 8.12 28.66 2.46
CA LEU A 173 7.63 28.19 3.76
C LEU A 173 6.61 29.16 4.39
N ARG A 174 6.85 30.48 4.31
CA ARG A 174 5.89 31.48 4.79
C ARG A 174 4.57 31.40 4.03
N LYS A 175 4.63 31.37 2.69
CA LYS A 175 3.43 31.20 1.84
C LYS A 175 2.70 29.89 2.12
N CYS A 176 3.44 28.80 2.35
CA CYS A 176 2.89 27.51 2.73
C CYS A 176 2.14 27.60 4.06
N THR A 177 2.69 28.30 5.04
CA THR A 177 2.07 28.54 6.35
C THR A 177 0.77 29.34 6.21
N ASP A 178 0.79 30.40 5.40
CA ASP A 178 -0.38 31.25 5.18
C ASP A 178 -1.48 30.50 4.42
N ALA A 179 -1.13 29.74 3.38
CA ALA A 179 -2.05 28.90 2.62
C ALA A 179 -2.69 27.81 3.48
N ARG A 180 -1.91 27.17 4.36
CA ARG A 180 -2.42 26.20 5.33
C ARG A 180 -3.46 26.82 6.26
N ARG A 181 -3.19 28.03 6.78
CA ARG A 181 -4.09 28.72 7.73
C ARG A 181 -5.48 29.00 7.14
N ILE A 182 -5.55 29.30 5.85
CA ILE A 182 -6.81 29.55 5.13
C ILE A 182 -7.39 28.28 4.47
N ASN A 183 -6.80 27.10 4.69
CA ASN A 183 -7.18 25.83 4.09
C ASN A 183 -7.09 25.78 2.54
N ASP A 184 -6.20 26.55 1.92
CA ASP A 184 -5.90 26.43 0.49
C ASP A 184 -4.85 25.34 0.24
N TRP A 185 -5.32 24.09 0.26
CA TRP A 185 -4.48 22.90 0.14
C TRP A 185 -3.79 22.76 -1.22
N LYS A 186 -4.34 23.36 -2.29
CA LYS A 186 -3.70 23.37 -3.61
C LYS A 186 -2.47 24.28 -3.61
N SER A 187 -2.60 25.47 -3.01
CA SER A 187 -1.45 26.35 -2.82
C SER A 187 -0.42 25.75 -1.87
N VAL A 188 -0.83 25.09 -0.78
CA VAL A 188 0.08 24.36 0.12
C VAL A 188 0.92 23.35 -0.69
N LEU A 189 0.28 22.49 -1.47
CA LEU A 189 0.97 21.48 -2.28
C LEU A 189 2.00 22.11 -3.23
N ARG A 190 1.62 23.18 -3.95
CA ARG A 190 2.52 23.90 -4.86
C ARG A 190 3.71 24.54 -4.14
N GLU A 191 3.47 25.19 -3.00
CA GLU A 191 4.52 25.87 -2.25
C GLU A 191 5.46 24.86 -1.57
N VAL A 192 4.96 23.72 -1.09
CA VAL A 192 5.80 22.62 -0.60
C VAL A 192 6.72 22.10 -1.69
N ASP A 193 6.20 21.87 -2.89
CA ASP A 193 6.99 21.37 -4.03
C ASP A 193 8.05 22.38 -4.46
N ALA A 194 7.70 23.67 -4.47
CA ALA A 194 8.66 24.74 -4.70
C ALA A 194 9.73 24.82 -3.59
N THR A 195 9.37 24.55 -2.34
CA THR A 195 10.33 24.54 -1.20
C THR A 195 11.32 23.39 -1.32
N ILE A 196 10.83 22.20 -1.68
CA ILE A 196 11.66 21.02 -1.94
C ILE A 196 12.63 21.30 -3.11
N ALA A 197 12.12 21.85 -4.21
CA ALA A 197 12.93 22.20 -5.38
C ALA A 197 13.97 23.30 -5.09
N ALA A 198 13.67 24.22 -4.17
CA ALA A 198 14.58 25.29 -3.74
C ALA A 198 15.72 24.79 -2.84
N GLY A 199 15.67 23.55 -2.34
CA GLY A 199 16.77 22.91 -1.63
C GLY A 199 16.41 22.27 -0.29
N ALA A 200 15.15 22.26 0.15
CA ALA A 200 14.70 21.58 1.38
C ALA A 200 14.26 20.12 1.11
N ASP A 201 15.06 19.38 0.36
CA ASP A 201 14.73 18.08 -0.23
C ASP A 201 14.66 16.92 0.78
N PHE A 202 15.14 17.13 2.00
CA PHE A 202 15.26 16.08 3.01
C PHE A 202 14.45 16.37 4.27
N SER A 203 13.51 17.33 4.24
CA SER A 203 12.69 17.73 5.39
C SER A 203 11.49 16.80 5.60
N PRO A 204 11.46 15.94 6.64
CA PRO A 204 10.31 15.07 6.89
C PRO A 204 9.01 15.86 7.07
N GLN A 205 9.09 17.06 7.65
CA GLN A 205 7.94 17.92 7.90
C GLN A 205 7.30 18.40 6.60
N LEU A 206 8.11 18.72 5.57
CA LEU A 206 7.57 19.10 4.26
C LEU A 206 6.89 17.92 3.55
N PHE A 207 7.46 16.71 3.63
CA PHE A 207 6.79 15.52 3.10
C PHE A 207 5.47 15.21 3.83
N MET A 208 5.43 15.40 5.16
CA MET A 208 4.17 15.28 5.90
C MET A 208 3.17 16.37 5.51
N CYS A 209 3.63 17.60 5.30
CA CYS A 209 2.77 18.70 4.85
C CYS A 209 2.17 18.40 3.46
N ARG A 210 2.98 17.86 2.55
CA ARG A 210 2.54 17.35 1.25
C ARG A 210 1.45 16.29 1.41
N ALA A 211 1.69 15.28 2.25
CA ALA A 211 0.73 14.20 2.49
C ALA A 211 -0.58 14.71 3.12
N GLU A 212 -0.49 15.69 4.02
CA GLU A 212 -1.67 16.33 4.61
C GLU A 212 -2.49 17.11 3.57
N ALA A 213 -1.83 17.88 2.71
CA ALA A 213 -2.51 18.60 1.63
C ALA A 213 -3.23 17.63 0.68
N LEU A 214 -2.58 16.52 0.30
CA LEU A 214 -3.18 15.47 -0.53
C LEU A 214 -4.39 14.83 0.14
N LEU A 215 -4.30 14.55 1.45
CA LEU A 215 -5.43 14.04 2.24
C LEU A 215 -6.63 14.99 2.18
N LYS A 216 -6.40 16.30 2.39
CA LYS A 216 -7.46 17.32 2.39
C LYS A 216 -8.04 17.57 1.00
N LEU A 217 -7.30 17.23 -0.05
CA LEU A 217 -7.76 17.20 -1.44
C LEU A 217 -8.45 15.88 -1.83
N GLN A 218 -8.75 15.00 -0.87
CA GLN A 218 -9.39 13.69 -1.06
C GLN A 218 -8.57 12.71 -1.91
N GLN A 219 -7.25 12.85 -1.95
CA GLN A 219 -6.33 11.94 -2.63
C GLN A 219 -5.64 11.02 -1.62
N ILE A 220 -6.43 10.17 -0.96
CA ILE A 220 -5.99 9.35 0.19
C ILE A 220 -4.88 8.36 -0.21
N ASP A 221 -5.02 7.68 -1.34
CA ASP A 221 -4.04 6.68 -1.81
C ASP A 221 -2.67 7.31 -2.12
N VAL A 222 -2.68 8.52 -2.68
CA VAL A 222 -1.47 9.30 -2.97
C VAL A 222 -0.85 9.82 -1.66
N ALA A 223 -1.67 10.19 -0.68
CA ALA A 223 -1.20 10.59 0.64
C ALA A 223 -0.52 9.42 1.37
N GLU A 224 -1.08 8.21 1.32
CA GLU A 224 -0.49 7.01 1.94
C GLU A 224 0.88 6.67 1.33
N SER A 225 0.96 6.60 0.00
CA SER A 225 2.22 6.33 -0.71
C SER A 225 3.27 7.42 -0.43
N SER A 226 2.86 8.68 -0.28
CA SER A 226 3.76 9.78 0.07
C SER A 226 4.40 9.59 1.46
N ILE A 227 3.72 8.97 2.43
CA ILE A 227 4.31 8.72 3.75
C ILE A 227 5.41 7.66 3.71
N LEU A 228 5.31 6.67 2.81
CA LEU A 228 6.32 5.62 2.67
C LEU A 228 7.65 6.17 2.14
N ASN A 229 7.59 7.27 1.40
CA ASN A 229 8.74 7.94 0.78
C ASN A 229 9.42 8.97 1.68
N ILE A 230 9.00 9.10 2.94
CA ILE A 230 9.59 10.07 3.87
C ILE A 230 11.05 9.69 4.14
N PRO A 231 11.99 10.64 4.01
CA PRO A 231 13.38 10.41 4.38
C PRO A 231 13.49 9.96 5.84
N LYS A 232 13.95 8.72 6.04
CA LYS A 232 14.22 8.18 7.37
C LYS A 232 15.52 8.81 7.89
N ILE A 233 15.37 9.85 8.70
CA ILE A 233 16.48 10.43 9.41
C ILE A 233 16.62 9.67 10.73
N GLU A 234 17.80 9.06 10.95
CA GLU A 234 18.16 8.52 12.28
C GLU A 234 17.93 9.60 13.34
N PRO A 235 17.47 9.25 14.57
CA PRO A 235 17.11 10.21 15.59
C PRO A 235 18.18 11.31 15.71
N CYS A 236 17.78 12.52 15.30
CA CYS A 236 18.65 13.68 15.30
C CYS A 236 18.91 14.16 16.73
N THR A 237 19.97 14.94 16.85
CA THR A 237 20.38 15.67 18.04
C THR A 237 19.25 16.55 18.63
N PRO A 238 19.33 16.92 19.93
CA PRO A 238 18.29 17.67 20.64
C PRO A 238 17.87 18.99 19.97
N SER A 239 18.80 19.63 19.25
CA SER A 239 18.63 20.86 18.47
C SER A 239 17.54 20.72 17.39
N CYS A 240 17.44 19.54 16.78
CA CYS A 240 16.48 19.24 15.72
C CYS A 240 15.10 18.81 16.26
N LEU A 241 15.04 18.34 17.52
CA LEU A 241 13.82 17.87 18.18
C LEU A 241 12.95 19.03 18.72
N GLN A 242 13.57 20.17 19.04
CA GLN A 242 12.88 21.35 19.57
C GLN A 242 12.37 22.31 18.48
N SER A 243 12.66 22.05 17.20
CA SER A 243 12.15 22.90 16.12
C SER A 243 10.63 22.83 16.05
N ARG A 244 10.01 23.96 15.73
CA ARG A 244 8.56 24.06 15.55
C ARG A 244 8.22 24.13 14.07
N PHE A 245 7.17 23.42 13.67
CA PHE A 245 6.59 23.46 12.34
C PHE A 245 5.09 23.72 12.48
N PHE A 246 4.61 24.82 11.89
CA PHE A 246 3.24 25.33 12.09
C PHE A 246 2.83 25.45 13.57
N GLY A 247 3.75 25.85 14.44
CA GLY A 247 3.50 26.01 15.88
C GLY A 247 3.53 24.71 16.70
N MET A 248 3.51 23.54 16.07
CA MET A 248 3.72 22.23 16.70
C MET A 248 5.21 21.90 16.80
N LEU A 249 5.62 21.09 17.77
CA LEU A 249 6.94 20.44 17.70
C LEU A 249 7.02 19.58 16.43
N SER A 250 8.16 19.64 15.74
CA SER A 250 8.37 18.96 14.46
C SER A 250 8.11 17.45 14.52
N GLU A 251 8.45 16.81 15.65
CA GLU A 251 8.15 15.40 15.90
C GLU A 251 6.65 15.15 16.14
N ALA A 252 5.97 16.03 16.87
CA ALA A 252 4.53 15.90 17.08
C ALA A 252 3.75 16.04 15.76
N TYR A 253 4.18 16.94 14.86
CA TYR A 253 3.55 17.13 13.55
C TYR A 253 3.58 15.87 12.67
N LEU A 254 4.67 15.10 12.72
CA LEU A 254 4.78 13.82 12.00
C LEU A 254 3.69 12.83 12.45
N TYR A 255 3.53 12.66 13.76
CA TYR A 255 2.50 11.78 14.31
C TYR A 255 1.08 12.33 14.12
N PHE A 256 0.92 13.65 14.19
CA PHE A 256 -0.34 14.36 13.96
C PHE A 256 -0.91 14.06 12.57
N VAL A 257 -0.12 14.28 11.52
CA VAL A 257 -0.57 14.01 10.15
C VAL A 257 -0.72 12.51 9.90
N ARG A 258 0.17 11.65 10.44
CA ARG A 258 0.00 10.19 10.34
C ARG A 258 -1.34 9.75 10.94
N GLY A 259 -1.72 10.29 12.10
CA GLY A 259 -3.01 10.01 12.73
C GLY A 259 -4.21 10.38 11.86
N GLN A 260 -4.16 11.53 11.17
CA GLN A 260 -5.21 11.92 10.22
C GLN A 260 -5.33 10.94 9.04
N ILE A 261 -4.20 10.53 8.46
CA ILE A 261 -4.20 9.62 7.31
C ILE A 261 -4.67 8.22 7.70
N GLU A 262 -4.19 7.68 8.82
CA GLU A 262 -4.67 6.39 9.34
C GLU A 262 -6.17 6.41 9.64
N MET A 263 -6.70 7.54 10.14
CA MET A 263 -8.14 7.70 10.36
C MET A 263 -8.93 7.66 9.04
N ALA A 264 -8.46 8.37 8.02
CA ALA A 264 -9.09 8.39 6.69
C ALA A 264 -9.04 7.03 5.99
N LEU A 265 -7.98 6.25 6.21
CA LEU A 265 -7.85 4.86 5.74
C LEU A 265 -8.69 3.87 6.56
N GLY A 266 -9.33 4.33 7.65
CA GLY A 266 -10.15 3.48 8.52
C GLY A 266 -9.34 2.55 9.43
N ARG A 267 -8.07 2.86 9.68
CA ARG A 267 -7.17 2.14 10.60
C ARG A 267 -7.19 2.82 11.98
N PHE A 268 -8.33 2.72 12.65
CA PHE A 268 -8.67 3.48 13.86
C PHE A 268 -7.67 3.29 15.01
N GLU A 269 -7.20 2.06 15.24
CA GLU A 269 -6.25 1.74 16.30
C GLU A 269 -4.89 2.41 16.05
N ASN A 270 -4.41 2.37 14.81
CA ASN A 270 -3.18 3.06 14.40
C ASN A 270 -3.32 4.58 14.52
N ALA A 271 -4.49 5.12 14.15
CA ALA A 271 -4.79 6.55 14.27
C ALA A 271 -4.77 7.01 15.74
N VAL A 272 -5.37 6.24 16.65
CA VAL A 272 -5.34 6.53 18.09
C VAL A 272 -3.90 6.48 18.60
N ALA A 273 -3.14 5.45 18.28
CA ALA A 273 -1.74 5.32 18.71
C ALA A 273 -0.86 6.45 18.18
N ALA A 274 -1.04 6.86 16.91
CA ALA A 274 -0.29 7.97 16.32
C ALA A 274 -0.64 9.30 17.00
N THR A 275 -1.93 9.62 17.16
CA THR A 275 -2.34 10.87 17.82
C THR A 275 -1.99 10.91 19.30
N GLU A 276 -1.97 9.76 19.98
CA GLU A 276 -1.50 9.65 21.37
C GLU A 276 0.00 10.00 21.47
N LYS A 277 0.83 9.47 20.57
CA LYS A 277 2.25 9.85 20.48
C LYS A 277 2.42 11.34 20.21
N ALA A 278 1.64 11.91 19.28
CA ALA A 278 1.68 13.35 19.00
C ALA A 278 1.38 14.17 20.28
N ALA A 279 0.36 13.78 21.03
CA ALA A 279 -0.02 14.43 22.28
C ALA A 279 1.00 14.25 23.41
N GLN A 280 1.72 13.13 23.45
CA GLN A 280 2.83 12.92 24.40
C GLN A 280 4.02 13.83 24.07
N VAL A 281 4.32 14.04 22.79
CA VAL A 281 5.44 14.87 22.34
C VAL A 281 5.14 16.36 22.54
N ASP A 282 3.94 16.84 22.15
CA ASP A 282 3.55 18.25 22.31
C ASP A 282 2.20 18.40 23.05
N PRO A 283 2.17 18.14 24.37
CA PRO A 283 0.93 18.14 25.17
C PRO A 283 0.30 19.53 25.34
N ARG A 284 1.05 20.60 25.06
CA ARG A 284 0.55 21.99 25.16
C ARG A 284 -0.10 22.47 23.87
N ASN A 285 0.02 21.73 22.77
CA ASN A 285 -0.54 22.13 21.49
C ASN A 285 -2.04 21.79 21.41
N VAL A 286 -2.85 22.83 21.18
CA VAL A 286 -4.31 22.72 21.14
C VAL A 286 -4.78 21.89 19.95
N GLU A 287 -4.18 22.04 18.76
CA GLU A 287 -4.58 21.29 17.56
C GLU A 287 -4.35 19.78 17.76
N VAL A 288 -3.20 19.42 18.34
CA VAL A 288 -2.87 18.03 18.64
C VAL A 288 -3.86 17.44 19.66
N ALA A 289 -4.17 18.17 20.73
CA ALA A 289 -5.11 17.72 21.74
C ALA A 289 -6.54 17.54 21.18
N VAL A 290 -7.01 18.48 20.35
CA VAL A 290 -8.31 18.40 19.69
C VAL A 290 -8.37 17.20 18.74
N LEU A 291 -7.35 17.02 17.90
CA LEU A 291 -7.29 15.88 16.99
C LEU A 291 -7.30 14.55 17.76
N HIS A 292 -6.48 14.41 18.80
CA HIS A 292 -6.43 13.19 19.60
C HIS A 292 -7.78 12.86 20.25
N SER A 293 -8.44 13.88 20.80
CA SER A 293 -9.79 13.73 21.38
C SER A 293 -10.79 13.26 20.32
N ASN A 294 -10.84 13.93 19.17
CA ASN A 294 -11.75 13.60 18.07
C ASN A 294 -11.52 12.17 17.56
N VAL A 295 -10.26 11.80 17.32
CA VAL A 295 -9.88 10.45 16.87
C VAL A 295 -10.33 9.38 17.86
N ARG A 296 -10.18 9.62 19.16
CA ARG A 296 -10.67 8.71 20.20
C ARG A 296 -12.19 8.60 20.24
N LEU A 297 -12.91 9.71 20.08
CA LEU A 297 -14.37 9.71 20.03
C LEU A 297 -14.88 8.90 18.84
N VAL A 298 -14.31 9.13 17.66
CA VAL A 298 -14.65 8.40 16.43
C VAL A 298 -14.34 6.90 16.57
N ALA A 299 -13.16 6.53 17.09
CA ALA A 299 -12.80 5.14 17.31
C ALA A 299 -13.71 4.43 18.32
N ARG A 300 -14.10 5.11 19.41
CA ARG A 300 -15.06 4.60 20.40
C ARG A 300 -16.45 4.43 19.81
N ALA A 301 -16.92 5.40 19.04
CA ALA A 301 -18.21 5.35 18.35
C ALA A 301 -18.28 4.16 17.39
N ARG A 302 -17.21 3.93 16.60
CA ARG A 302 -17.06 2.74 15.76
C ARG A 302 -17.11 1.45 16.57
N ALA A 303 -16.30 1.32 17.63
CA ALA A 303 -16.22 0.11 18.42
C ALA A 303 -17.59 -0.24 19.03
N ARG A 304 -18.25 0.76 19.65
CA ARG A 304 -19.61 0.61 20.19
C ARG A 304 -20.61 0.21 19.11
N GLY A 305 -20.58 0.84 17.94
CA GLY A 305 -21.46 0.49 16.82
C GLY A 305 -21.23 -0.93 16.33
N ASN A 306 -19.98 -1.40 16.26
CA ASN A 306 -19.65 -2.77 15.88
C ASN A 306 -20.20 -3.79 16.90
N ASP A 307 -20.09 -3.51 18.19
CA ASP A 307 -20.59 -4.40 19.25
C ASP A 307 -22.12 -4.46 19.27
N LEU A 308 -22.78 -3.33 19.05
CA LEU A 308 -24.24 -3.27 18.87
C LEU A 308 -24.69 -4.01 17.61
N PHE A 309 -23.94 -3.91 16.52
CA PHE A 309 -24.21 -4.64 15.28
C PHE A 309 -24.11 -6.16 15.48
N LYS A 310 -23.08 -6.64 16.19
CA LYS A 310 -22.95 -8.06 16.56
C LYS A 310 -24.08 -8.53 17.47
N SER A 311 -24.62 -7.63 18.28
CA SER A 311 -25.77 -7.89 19.15
C SER A 311 -27.12 -7.72 18.42
N GLU A 312 -27.13 -7.58 17.09
CA GLU A 312 -28.30 -7.37 16.24
C GLU A 312 -29.15 -6.13 16.56
N ARG A 313 -28.62 -5.20 17.36
CA ARG A 313 -29.25 -3.92 17.71
C ARG A 313 -28.95 -2.87 16.66
N PHE A 314 -29.44 -3.07 15.44
CA PHE A 314 -29.05 -2.29 14.26
C PHE A 314 -29.41 -0.80 14.34
N THR A 315 -30.55 -0.45 14.94
CA THR A 315 -30.97 0.95 15.12
C THR A 315 -30.00 1.72 16.02
N GLU A 316 -29.62 1.12 17.15
CA GLU A 316 -28.66 1.72 18.08
C GLU A 316 -27.23 1.74 17.50
N ALA A 317 -26.87 0.71 16.72
CA ALA A 317 -25.62 0.71 15.98
C ALA A 317 -25.55 1.88 14.97
N CYS A 318 -26.65 2.14 14.24
CA CYS A 318 -26.76 3.33 13.37
C CYS A 318 -26.50 4.62 14.16
N SER A 319 -27.16 4.79 15.32
CA SER A 319 -26.96 5.97 16.16
C SER A 319 -25.52 6.10 16.64
N ALA A 320 -24.89 5.00 17.05
CA ALA A 320 -23.48 5.02 17.47
C ALA A 320 -22.54 5.46 16.33
N TYR A 321 -22.73 4.97 15.11
CA TYR A 321 -21.93 5.43 13.96
C TYR A 321 -22.22 6.89 13.61
N GLU A 322 -23.46 7.35 13.76
CA GLU A 322 -23.84 8.74 13.52
C GLU A 322 -23.16 9.70 14.50
N GLU A 323 -23.03 9.33 15.78
CA GLU A 323 -22.23 10.12 16.73
C GLU A 323 -20.76 10.25 16.30
N GLY A 324 -20.18 9.20 15.71
CA GLY A 324 -18.84 9.26 15.13
C GLY A 324 -18.78 10.20 13.92
N LEU A 325 -19.78 10.14 13.04
CA LEU A 325 -19.89 10.97 11.84
C LEU A 325 -20.12 12.46 12.15
N LYS A 326 -20.70 12.80 13.31
CA LYS A 326 -20.78 14.20 13.77
C LYS A 326 -19.39 14.79 14.03
N VAL A 327 -18.43 13.96 14.42
CA VAL A 327 -17.04 14.37 14.70
C VAL A 327 -16.17 14.29 13.45
N ASP A 328 -16.33 13.23 12.65
CA ASP A 328 -15.64 13.04 11.36
C ASP A 328 -16.67 12.77 10.24
N PRO A 329 -17.22 13.83 9.63
CA PRO A 329 -18.20 13.72 8.54
C PRO A 329 -17.61 13.15 7.24
N SER A 330 -16.30 12.95 7.16
CA SER A 330 -15.59 12.44 5.99
C SER A 330 -15.16 10.98 6.12
N ASN A 331 -15.71 10.25 7.10
CA ASN A 331 -15.29 8.88 7.37
C ASN A 331 -16.03 7.84 6.53
N SER A 332 -15.40 7.40 5.43
CA SER A 332 -15.97 6.39 4.51
C SER A 332 -16.37 5.09 5.21
N VAL A 333 -15.61 4.68 6.22
CA VAL A 333 -15.82 3.41 6.93
C VAL A 333 -17.05 3.48 7.84
N LEU A 334 -17.27 4.60 8.54
CA LEU A 334 -18.48 4.78 9.35
C LEU A 334 -19.74 4.82 8.48
N TYR A 335 -19.71 5.47 7.32
CA TYR A 335 -20.80 5.45 6.36
C TYR A 335 -21.11 4.02 5.87
N CYS A 336 -20.08 3.26 5.48
CA CYS A 336 -20.25 1.86 5.07
C CYS A 336 -20.80 0.97 6.20
N ASN A 337 -20.36 1.20 7.45
CA ASN A 337 -20.89 0.47 8.60
C ASN A 337 -22.35 0.86 8.92
N LYS A 338 -22.71 2.14 8.79
CA LYS A 338 -24.10 2.59 8.91
C LYS A 338 -24.98 2.01 7.80
N ALA A 339 -24.47 1.95 6.55
CA ALA A 339 -25.14 1.30 5.43
C ALA A 339 -25.41 -0.19 5.70
N ALA A 340 -24.51 -0.87 6.42
CA ALA A 340 -24.68 -2.26 6.87
C ALA A 340 -25.93 -2.42 7.75
N CYS A 341 -26.06 -1.56 8.76
CA CYS A 341 -27.19 -1.57 9.67
C CYS A 341 -28.50 -1.29 8.92
N LEU A 342 -28.50 -0.28 8.05
CA LEU A 342 -29.68 0.11 7.26
C LEU A 342 -30.13 -1.03 6.33
N PHE A 343 -29.19 -1.73 5.70
CA PHE A 343 -29.49 -2.91 4.89
C PHE A 343 -30.18 -4.00 5.72
N LYS A 344 -29.68 -4.28 6.93
CA LYS A 344 -30.28 -5.26 7.85
C LYS A 344 -31.66 -4.85 8.36
N LEU A 345 -31.92 -3.54 8.43
CA LEU A 345 -33.23 -2.97 8.77
C LEU A 345 -34.21 -2.95 7.59
N GLY A 346 -33.81 -3.37 6.39
CA GLY A 346 -34.64 -3.31 5.18
C GLY A 346 -34.76 -1.92 4.56
N LEU A 347 -33.99 -0.94 5.05
CA LEU A 347 -33.98 0.43 4.53
C LEU A 347 -32.93 0.57 3.42
N TRP A 348 -33.17 -0.11 2.29
CA TRP A 348 -32.17 -0.28 1.24
C TRP A 348 -31.83 1.02 0.51
N GLU A 349 -32.78 1.94 0.31
CA GLU A 349 -32.53 3.25 -0.31
C GLU A 349 -31.55 4.07 0.51
N LYS A 350 -31.79 4.17 1.82
CA LYS A 350 -30.86 4.86 2.75
C LYS A 350 -29.51 4.16 2.83
N SER A 351 -29.48 2.83 2.67
CA SER A 351 -28.23 2.07 2.61
C SER A 351 -27.42 2.45 1.36
N VAL A 352 -28.06 2.59 0.19
CA VAL A 352 -27.42 3.07 -1.05
C VAL A 352 -26.86 4.48 -0.85
N GLU A 353 -27.66 5.42 -0.31
CA GLU A 353 -27.21 6.79 -0.05
C GLU A 353 -25.95 6.84 0.83
N ASN A 354 -25.89 6.03 1.90
CA ASN A 354 -24.71 5.97 2.77
C ASN A 354 -23.52 5.31 2.06
N CYS A 355 -23.74 4.33 1.18
CA CYS A 355 -22.67 3.78 0.35
C CYS A 355 -22.15 4.81 -0.66
N ASP A 356 -23.02 5.64 -1.24
CA ASP A 356 -22.62 6.72 -2.15
C ASP A 356 -21.75 7.76 -1.42
N GLN A 357 -22.08 8.11 -0.18
CA GLN A 357 -21.21 8.95 0.66
C GLN A 357 -19.85 8.30 0.94
N ALA A 358 -19.83 6.99 1.23
CA ALA A 358 -18.56 6.29 1.44
C ALA A 358 -17.69 6.28 0.15
N LEU A 359 -18.32 6.09 -1.01
CA LEU A 359 -17.65 6.01 -2.31
C LEU A 359 -17.26 7.36 -2.88
N SER A 360 -17.94 8.45 -2.52
CA SER A 360 -17.50 9.81 -2.87
C SER A 360 -16.18 10.17 -2.18
N MET A 361 -15.93 9.61 -0.99
CA MET A 361 -14.70 9.78 -0.23
C MET A 361 -13.61 8.79 -0.65
N GLN A 362 -13.98 7.53 -0.88
CA GLN A 362 -13.07 6.47 -1.33
C GLN A 362 -13.70 5.68 -2.49
N PRO A 363 -13.43 6.06 -3.76
CA PRO A 363 -14.08 5.49 -4.94
C PRO A 363 -13.92 3.97 -5.07
N ASN A 364 -12.77 3.42 -4.67
CA ASN A 364 -12.46 2.00 -4.79
C ASN A 364 -12.74 1.23 -3.48
N TYR A 365 -13.61 1.73 -2.61
CA TYR A 365 -13.90 1.06 -1.36
C TYR A 365 -14.78 -0.19 -1.57
N THR A 366 -14.12 -1.35 -1.71
CA THR A 366 -14.73 -2.64 -2.04
C THR A 366 -15.93 -3.01 -1.16
N LYS A 367 -15.85 -2.78 0.17
CA LYS A 367 -16.96 -3.08 1.09
C LYS A 367 -18.18 -2.20 0.84
N ALA A 368 -17.99 -0.93 0.48
CA ALA A 368 -19.10 -0.04 0.16
C ALA A 368 -19.72 -0.41 -1.20
N LEU A 369 -18.92 -0.76 -2.21
CA LEU A 369 -19.39 -1.26 -3.51
C LEU A 369 -20.23 -2.54 -3.34
N LEU A 370 -19.74 -3.52 -2.57
CA LEU A 370 -20.47 -4.77 -2.31
C LEU A 370 -21.83 -4.51 -1.65
N ARG A 371 -21.86 -3.60 -0.66
CA ARG A 371 -23.10 -3.24 0.04
C ARG A 371 -24.06 -2.49 -0.87
N ARG A 372 -23.57 -1.54 -1.68
CA ARG A 372 -24.40 -0.78 -2.62
C ARG A 372 -25.03 -1.71 -3.67
N ALA A 373 -24.24 -2.63 -4.21
CA ALA A 373 -24.71 -3.64 -5.16
C ALA A 373 -25.79 -4.54 -4.55
N ALA A 374 -25.56 -5.04 -3.32
CA ALA A 374 -26.54 -5.85 -2.60
C ALA A 374 -27.85 -5.08 -2.30
N SER A 375 -27.75 -3.82 -1.90
CA SER A 375 -28.93 -2.95 -1.69
C SER A 375 -29.67 -2.69 -3.00
N ASN A 376 -28.96 -2.43 -4.10
CA ASN A 376 -29.57 -2.25 -5.42
C ASN A 376 -30.26 -3.51 -5.94
N ILE A 377 -29.73 -4.70 -5.67
CA ILE A 377 -30.41 -5.97 -5.95
C ILE A 377 -31.76 -6.05 -5.21
N LYS A 378 -31.79 -5.69 -3.92
CA LYS A 378 -33.04 -5.71 -3.13
C LYS A 378 -34.06 -4.69 -3.63
N LEU A 379 -33.60 -3.61 -4.25
CA LEU A 379 -34.43 -2.59 -4.91
C LEU A 379 -34.76 -2.91 -6.37
N GLU A 380 -34.33 -4.07 -6.89
CA GLU A 380 -34.47 -4.46 -8.29
C GLU A 380 -33.85 -3.45 -9.29
N LYS A 381 -32.87 -2.67 -8.82
CA LYS A 381 -32.06 -1.74 -9.61
C LYS A 381 -30.89 -2.49 -10.23
N TRP A 382 -31.21 -3.37 -11.18
CA TRP A 382 -30.26 -4.34 -11.74
C TRP A 382 -29.11 -3.70 -12.51
N VAL A 383 -29.37 -2.58 -13.21
CA VAL A 383 -28.34 -1.89 -14.01
C VAL A 383 -27.24 -1.35 -13.11
N GLU A 384 -27.62 -0.72 -12.00
CA GLU A 384 -26.71 -0.15 -11.01
C GLU A 384 -25.94 -1.25 -10.28
N ALA A 385 -26.62 -2.35 -9.89
CA ALA A 385 -25.97 -3.49 -9.26
C ALA A 385 -24.90 -4.13 -10.15
N VAL A 386 -25.20 -4.34 -11.44
CA VAL A 386 -24.24 -4.90 -12.41
C VAL A 386 -23.01 -4.00 -12.55
N ARG A 387 -23.20 -2.67 -12.63
CA ARG A 387 -22.07 -1.72 -12.70
C ARG A 387 -21.13 -1.84 -11.49
N ASP A 388 -21.69 -1.93 -10.29
CA ASP A 388 -20.90 -2.07 -9.07
C ASP A 388 -20.13 -3.40 -9.04
N TYR A 389 -20.77 -4.50 -9.44
CA TYR A 389 -20.11 -5.81 -9.52
C TYR A 389 -19.06 -5.90 -10.63
N GLU A 390 -19.21 -5.17 -11.75
CA GLU A 390 -18.19 -5.08 -12.79
C GLU A 390 -16.92 -4.36 -12.28
N VAL A 391 -17.08 -3.30 -11.49
CA VAL A 391 -15.95 -2.63 -10.83
C VAL A 391 -15.30 -3.60 -9.83
N LEU A 392 -16.09 -4.26 -8.99
CA LEU A 392 -15.58 -5.24 -8.04
C LEU A 392 -14.84 -6.40 -8.71
N ARG A 393 -15.29 -6.88 -9.88
CA ARG A 393 -14.62 -7.95 -10.62
C ARG A 393 -13.26 -7.52 -11.17
N ARG A 394 -13.04 -6.23 -11.43
CA ARG A 394 -11.73 -5.69 -11.83
C ARG A 394 -10.78 -5.60 -10.63
N GLU A 395 -11.28 -5.18 -9.48
CA GLU A 395 -10.50 -5.05 -8.24
C GLU A 395 -10.21 -6.41 -7.59
N LEU A 396 -11.14 -7.37 -7.69
CA LEU A 396 -11.09 -8.70 -7.10
C LEU A 396 -11.34 -9.79 -8.18
N PRO A 397 -10.38 -10.02 -9.09
CA PRO A 397 -10.56 -10.93 -10.22
C PRO A 397 -10.67 -12.41 -9.82
N GLU A 398 -10.15 -12.79 -8.65
CA GLU A 398 -10.14 -14.16 -8.14
C GLU A 398 -11.32 -14.45 -7.19
N ASP A 399 -12.13 -13.45 -6.85
CA ASP A 399 -13.27 -13.63 -5.96
C ASP A 399 -14.45 -14.26 -6.70
N ASN A 400 -14.74 -15.52 -6.35
CA ASN A 400 -15.83 -16.29 -6.95
C ASN A 400 -17.21 -15.79 -6.50
N GLU A 401 -17.36 -15.27 -5.29
CA GLU A 401 -18.64 -14.75 -4.79
C GLU A 401 -19.04 -13.49 -5.55
N VAL A 402 -18.07 -12.63 -5.87
CA VAL A 402 -18.28 -11.45 -6.72
C VAL A 402 -18.71 -11.86 -8.13
N ALA A 403 -18.06 -12.88 -8.71
CA ALA A 403 -18.45 -13.39 -10.02
C ALA A 403 -19.86 -13.99 -10.02
N GLU A 404 -20.21 -14.74 -8.99
CA GLU A 404 -21.53 -15.36 -8.82
C GLU A 404 -22.61 -14.29 -8.72
N SER A 405 -22.37 -13.30 -7.87
CA SER A 405 -23.29 -12.19 -7.67
C SER A 405 -23.46 -11.34 -8.94
N LEU A 406 -22.37 -11.08 -9.68
CA LEU A 406 -22.42 -10.40 -10.98
C LEU A 406 -23.28 -11.18 -11.98
N PHE A 407 -23.07 -12.48 -12.06
CA PHE A 407 -23.83 -13.36 -12.94
C PHE A 407 -25.32 -13.31 -12.62
N HIS A 408 -25.69 -13.47 -11.35
CA HIS A 408 -27.09 -13.39 -10.92
C HIS A 408 -27.72 -12.03 -11.21
N ALA A 409 -26.99 -10.94 -10.98
CA ALA A 409 -27.45 -9.59 -11.30
C ALA A 409 -27.67 -9.40 -12.81
N GLN A 410 -26.78 -9.93 -13.65
CA GLN A 410 -26.92 -9.87 -15.12
C GLN A 410 -28.09 -10.72 -15.62
N VAL A 411 -28.28 -11.91 -15.08
CA VAL A 411 -29.43 -12.77 -15.38
C VAL A 411 -30.75 -12.07 -15.01
N ALA A 412 -30.81 -11.48 -13.82
CA ALA A 412 -31.97 -10.71 -13.37
C ALA A 412 -32.22 -9.48 -14.25
N LEU A 413 -31.16 -8.78 -14.69
CA LEU A 413 -31.26 -7.66 -15.63
C LEU A 413 -31.87 -8.10 -16.96
N LYS A 414 -31.37 -9.19 -17.57
CA LYS A 414 -31.93 -9.74 -18.82
C LYS A 414 -33.40 -10.11 -18.67
N LYS A 415 -33.74 -10.79 -17.56
CA LYS A 415 -35.12 -11.15 -17.24
C LYS A 415 -36.02 -9.93 -17.09
N SER A 416 -35.53 -8.86 -16.44
CA SER A 416 -36.29 -7.61 -16.28
C SER A 416 -36.56 -6.88 -17.60
N ARG A 417 -35.73 -7.11 -18.62
CA ARG A 417 -35.91 -6.58 -19.99
C ARG A 417 -36.82 -7.44 -20.88
N GLY A 418 -37.33 -8.57 -20.36
CA GLY A 418 -38.13 -9.52 -21.14
C GLY A 418 -37.31 -10.38 -22.09
N GLU A 419 -35.98 -10.44 -21.91
CA GLU A 419 -35.12 -11.33 -22.68
C GLU A 419 -35.28 -12.78 -22.18
N GLU A 420 -35.31 -13.75 -23.10
CA GLU A 420 -35.40 -15.17 -22.75
C GLU A 420 -34.09 -15.65 -22.11
N VAL A 421 -34.16 -16.02 -20.83
CA VAL A 421 -33.03 -16.59 -20.09
C VAL A 421 -33.22 -18.09 -19.95
N TYR A 422 -32.60 -18.88 -20.84
CA TYR A 422 -32.55 -20.34 -20.72
C TYR A 422 -31.19 -20.78 -20.17
N ASN A 423 -31.20 -21.72 -19.21
CA ASN A 423 -30.04 -22.52 -18.76
C ASN A 423 -28.72 -21.77 -18.45
N MET A 424 -28.80 -20.55 -17.91
CA MET A 424 -27.63 -19.89 -17.36
C MET A 424 -27.34 -20.49 -15.96
N LYS A 425 -26.46 -21.50 -15.87
CA LYS A 425 -25.86 -21.96 -14.61
C LYS A 425 -24.57 -21.17 -14.35
N PHE A 426 -24.39 -20.63 -13.15
CA PHE A 426 -23.11 -20.06 -12.74
C PHE A 426 -22.12 -21.19 -12.47
N GLY A 427 -20.95 -21.16 -13.11
CA GLY A 427 -19.82 -22.04 -12.77
C GLY A 427 -20.20 -23.52 -12.69
N GLY A 428 -20.61 -24.11 -13.81
CA GLY A 428 -20.79 -25.55 -13.88
C GLY A 428 -19.44 -26.22 -14.03
N GLU A 429 -19.07 -27.11 -13.11
CA GLU A 429 -17.99 -28.09 -13.32
C GLU A 429 -18.03 -28.61 -14.77
N VAL A 430 -16.87 -28.90 -15.35
CA VAL A 430 -16.81 -29.44 -16.71
C VAL A 430 -17.62 -30.74 -16.78
N GLU A 431 -18.83 -30.68 -17.34
CA GLU A 431 -19.81 -31.77 -17.28
C GLU A 431 -19.29 -32.94 -18.14
N GLU A 432 -19.21 -34.15 -17.55
CA GLU A 432 -18.81 -35.35 -18.28
C GLU A 432 -19.97 -35.88 -19.12
N VAL A 433 -19.72 -36.05 -20.41
CA VAL A 433 -20.68 -36.57 -21.36
C VAL A 433 -20.34 -38.03 -21.68
N LEU A 434 -21.24 -38.93 -21.29
CA LEU A 434 -21.05 -40.38 -21.39
C LEU A 434 -21.78 -41.00 -22.58
N GLY A 435 -22.65 -40.25 -23.26
CA GLY A 435 -23.47 -40.80 -24.35
C GLY A 435 -23.91 -39.76 -25.37
N LEU A 436 -24.32 -40.23 -26.56
CA LEU A 436 -24.68 -39.39 -27.70
C LEU A 436 -25.95 -38.58 -27.49
N GLU A 437 -26.94 -39.13 -26.78
CA GLU A 437 -28.17 -38.40 -26.47
C GLU A 437 -27.91 -37.25 -25.50
N GLN A 438 -27.12 -37.51 -24.45
CA GLN A 438 -26.67 -36.49 -23.50
C GLN A 438 -25.85 -35.40 -24.21
N PHE A 439 -24.95 -35.80 -25.12
CA PHE A 439 -24.17 -34.86 -25.94
C PHE A 439 -25.08 -33.93 -26.75
N ARG A 440 -26.00 -34.50 -27.53
CA ARG A 440 -26.93 -33.74 -28.37
C ARG A 440 -27.81 -32.82 -27.55
N ALA A 441 -28.33 -33.30 -26.42
CA ALA A 441 -29.12 -32.49 -25.51
C ALA A 441 -28.31 -31.30 -24.99
N ALA A 442 -27.06 -31.52 -24.55
CA ALA A 442 -26.22 -30.50 -23.96
C ALA A 442 -25.79 -29.40 -24.95
N ILE A 443 -25.42 -29.76 -26.20
CA ILE A 443 -25.04 -28.76 -27.22
C ILE A 443 -26.24 -28.01 -27.81
N SER A 444 -27.43 -28.62 -27.75
CA SER A 444 -28.68 -28.00 -28.25
C SER A 444 -29.27 -26.99 -27.27
N LEU A 445 -28.69 -26.87 -26.07
CA LEU A 445 -29.08 -25.84 -25.12
C LEU A 445 -28.76 -24.44 -25.69
N PRO A 446 -29.64 -23.45 -25.45
CA PRO A 446 -29.36 -22.06 -25.83
C PRO A 446 -28.10 -21.55 -25.12
N GLY A 447 -27.24 -20.85 -25.86
CA GLY A 447 -25.96 -20.33 -25.38
C GLY A 447 -24.75 -20.93 -26.10
N VAL A 448 -23.59 -20.80 -25.47
CA VAL A 448 -22.31 -21.27 -26.02
C VAL A 448 -21.84 -22.46 -25.21
N SER A 449 -21.56 -23.57 -25.91
CA SER A 449 -20.97 -24.78 -25.31
C SER A 449 -19.59 -25.03 -25.87
N VAL A 450 -18.59 -25.19 -24.99
CA VAL A 450 -17.23 -25.59 -25.34
C VAL A 450 -17.07 -27.06 -24.97
N VAL A 451 -16.91 -27.90 -25.98
CA VAL A 451 -16.74 -29.34 -25.83
C VAL A 451 -15.26 -29.68 -25.94
N TYR A 452 -14.72 -30.26 -24.89
CA TYR A 452 -13.35 -30.75 -24.79
C TYR A 452 -13.33 -32.28 -24.99
N PHE A 453 -12.78 -32.72 -26.12
CA PHE A 453 -12.54 -34.14 -26.41
C PHE A 453 -11.14 -34.55 -25.94
N LYS A 454 -11.08 -35.55 -25.05
CA LYS A 454 -9.85 -36.04 -24.42
C LYS A 454 -9.72 -37.56 -24.50
N ALA A 455 -8.49 -38.07 -24.43
CA ALA A 455 -8.22 -39.48 -24.14
C ALA A 455 -7.39 -39.60 -22.87
N VAL A 456 -7.62 -40.65 -22.06
CA VAL A 456 -6.85 -40.87 -20.81
C VAL A 456 -5.41 -41.28 -21.11
N SER A 457 -5.19 -41.92 -22.25
CA SER A 457 -3.87 -42.32 -22.74
C SER A 457 -3.00 -41.16 -23.23
N ASP A 458 -3.60 -40.02 -23.60
CA ASP A 458 -2.89 -38.89 -24.20
C ASP A 458 -2.30 -37.92 -23.16
N LEU A 459 -1.05 -37.49 -23.39
CA LEU A 459 -0.30 -36.64 -22.47
C LEU A 459 -0.74 -35.17 -22.56
N GLN A 460 -0.98 -34.66 -23.78
CA GLN A 460 -1.40 -33.27 -23.98
C GLN A 460 -2.78 -33.00 -23.37
N SER A 461 -3.68 -33.98 -23.44
CA SER A 461 -4.97 -33.96 -22.77
C SER A 461 -4.84 -33.82 -21.25
N LYS A 462 -3.87 -34.51 -20.62
CA LYS A 462 -3.60 -34.37 -19.17
C LYS A 462 -3.07 -32.99 -18.80
N GLU A 463 -2.22 -32.40 -19.63
CA GLU A 463 -1.62 -31.09 -19.39
C GLU A 463 -2.61 -29.93 -19.55
N ILE A 464 -3.58 -30.05 -20.47
CA ILE A 464 -4.55 -28.99 -20.75
C ILE A 464 -5.79 -29.08 -19.86
N SER A 465 -6.15 -30.26 -19.34
CA SER A 465 -7.32 -30.47 -18.47
C SER A 465 -7.46 -29.46 -17.32
N PRO A 466 -6.43 -29.22 -16.48
CA PRO A 466 -6.54 -28.23 -15.39
C PRO A 466 -6.79 -26.80 -15.88
N PHE A 467 -6.31 -26.48 -17.09
CA PHE A 467 -6.55 -25.17 -17.71
C PHE A 467 -8.00 -25.04 -18.20
N VAL A 468 -8.64 -26.12 -18.65
CA VAL A 468 -10.07 -26.12 -18.99
C VAL A 468 -10.91 -25.86 -17.74
N ASP A 469 -10.58 -26.46 -16.60
CA ASP A 469 -11.24 -26.18 -15.32
C ASP A 469 -11.06 -24.70 -14.91
N THR A 470 -9.87 -24.15 -15.16
CA THR A 470 -9.59 -22.71 -14.94
C THR A 470 -10.44 -21.82 -15.84
N LEU A 471 -10.59 -22.17 -17.13
CA LEU A 471 -11.42 -21.43 -18.09
C LEU A 471 -12.90 -21.51 -17.73
N CYS A 472 -13.37 -22.66 -17.25
CA CYS A 472 -14.71 -22.84 -16.72
C CYS A 472 -15.00 -21.86 -15.56
N GLY A 473 -14.08 -21.72 -14.60
CA GLY A 473 -14.20 -20.73 -13.53
C GLY A 473 -14.12 -19.28 -14.02
N ARG A 474 -13.32 -19.01 -15.07
CA ARG A 474 -13.13 -17.66 -15.65
C ARG A 474 -14.31 -17.21 -16.51
N TYR A 475 -14.98 -18.13 -17.20
CA TYR A 475 -16.10 -17.88 -18.11
C TYR A 475 -17.36 -18.66 -17.70
N PRO A 476 -18.01 -18.27 -16.59
CA PRO A 476 -19.16 -19.00 -16.03
C PRO A 476 -20.41 -18.95 -16.92
N PHE A 477 -20.41 -18.15 -18.00
CA PHE A 477 -21.52 -18.03 -18.96
C PHE A 477 -21.45 -19.08 -20.09
N ILE A 478 -20.37 -19.84 -20.17
CA ILE A 478 -20.11 -20.84 -21.21
C ILE A 478 -20.26 -22.22 -20.59
N ASN A 479 -20.99 -23.10 -21.27
CA ASN A 479 -21.13 -24.48 -20.83
C ASN A 479 -19.88 -25.28 -21.23
N PHE A 480 -19.09 -25.74 -20.27
CA PHE A 480 -17.92 -26.58 -20.54
C PHE A 480 -18.28 -28.06 -20.41
N LEU A 481 -18.10 -28.81 -21.48
CA LEU A 481 -18.38 -30.24 -21.56
C LEU A 481 -17.07 -31.00 -21.79
N LYS A 482 -16.87 -32.15 -21.13
CA LYS A 482 -15.77 -33.07 -21.43
C LYS A 482 -16.30 -34.40 -21.97
N VAL A 483 -15.72 -34.84 -23.08
CA VAL A 483 -16.00 -36.13 -23.71
C VAL A 483 -14.72 -36.94 -23.71
N ASP A 484 -14.76 -38.11 -23.06
CA ASP A 484 -13.67 -39.07 -23.14
C ASP A 484 -13.87 -39.95 -24.38
N VAL A 485 -13.01 -39.82 -25.39
CA VAL A 485 -13.18 -40.54 -26.66
C VAL A 485 -12.99 -42.06 -26.51
N GLU A 486 -12.29 -42.51 -25.47
CA GLU A 486 -12.11 -43.94 -25.19
C GLU A 486 -13.36 -44.56 -24.53
N LYS A 487 -14.07 -43.78 -23.69
CA LYS A 487 -15.31 -44.23 -23.03
C LYS A 487 -16.55 -44.01 -23.89
N SER A 488 -16.55 -42.99 -24.75
CA SER A 488 -17.70 -42.55 -25.55
C SER A 488 -17.36 -42.49 -27.06
N PRO A 489 -16.94 -43.60 -27.69
CA PRO A 489 -16.46 -43.61 -29.08
C PRO A 489 -17.54 -43.22 -30.10
N GLU A 490 -18.82 -43.43 -29.77
CA GLU A 490 -19.96 -43.07 -30.62
C GLU A 490 -20.07 -41.55 -30.82
N VAL A 491 -19.79 -40.77 -29.76
CA VAL A 491 -19.79 -39.30 -29.80
C VAL A 491 -18.62 -38.82 -30.65
N ALA A 492 -17.43 -39.39 -30.44
CA ALA A 492 -16.22 -39.08 -31.19
C ALA A 492 -16.39 -39.34 -32.69
N SER A 493 -17.01 -40.48 -33.04
CA SER A 493 -17.26 -40.89 -34.42
C SER A 493 -18.28 -39.97 -35.10
N THR A 494 -19.38 -39.64 -34.42
CA THR A 494 -20.40 -38.71 -34.94
C THR A 494 -19.81 -37.33 -35.21
N GLU A 495 -18.91 -36.89 -34.33
CA GLU A 495 -18.22 -35.61 -34.46
C GLU A 495 -16.95 -35.67 -35.33
N ASN A 496 -16.57 -36.81 -35.89
CA ASN A 496 -15.34 -36.97 -36.67
C ASN A 496 -14.05 -36.55 -35.92
N VAL A 497 -13.98 -36.76 -34.60
CA VAL A 497 -12.79 -36.46 -33.80
C VAL A 497 -11.81 -37.63 -33.87
N ARG A 498 -10.67 -37.41 -34.53
CA ARG A 498 -9.59 -38.42 -34.67
C ARG A 498 -8.32 -38.09 -33.90
N ILE A 499 -8.15 -36.82 -33.52
CA ILE A 499 -6.98 -36.28 -32.84
C ILE A 499 -7.46 -35.66 -31.53
N VAL A 500 -6.72 -35.86 -30.45
CA VAL A 500 -6.98 -35.28 -29.12
C VAL A 500 -5.70 -34.60 -28.61
N PRO A 501 -5.79 -33.53 -27.78
CA PRO A 501 -7.01 -32.87 -27.35
C PRO A 501 -7.64 -32.03 -28.47
N THR A 502 -8.96 -32.15 -28.67
CA THR A 502 -9.71 -31.32 -29.64
C THR A 502 -10.83 -30.58 -28.94
N PHE A 503 -11.00 -29.30 -29.26
CA PHE A 503 -12.04 -28.45 -28.73
C PHE A 503 -13.00 -28.03 -29.83
N LYS A 504 -14.29 -28.10 -29.53
CA LYS A 504 -15.35 -27.62 -30.42
C LYS A 504 -16.27 -26.67 -29.71
N ILE A 505 -16.57 -25.55 -30.34
CA ILE A 505 -17.47 -24.53 -29.81
C ILE A 505 -18.78 -24.59 -30.58
N TYR A 506 -19.88 -24.68 -29.84
CA TYR A 506 -21.25 -24.71 -30.35
C TYR A 506 -22.00 -23.47 -29.87
N LYS A 507 -22.84 -22.91 -30.72
CA LYS A 507 -23.78 -21.83 -30.38
C LYS A 507 -25.18 -22.25 -30.81
N ASN A 508 -26.09 -22.42 -29.84
CA ASN A 508 -27.47 -22.86 -30.07
C ASN A 508 -27.57 -24.12 -30.96
N GLY A 509 -26.81 -25.17 -30.62
CA GLY A 509 -26.78 -26.43 -31.40
C GLY A 509 -25.91 -26.41 -32.67
N SER A 510 -25.48 -25.26 -33.15
CA SER A 510 -24.65 -25.15 -34.36
C SER A 510 -23.16 -25.05 -34.03
N ARG A 511 -22.31 -25.86 -34.67
CA ARG A 511 -20.86 -25.79 -34.48
C ARG A 511 -20.30 -24.54 -35.16
N VAL A 512 -19.62 -23.69 -34.40
CA VAL A 512 -19.04 -22.42 -34.88
C VAL A 512 -17.52 -22.45 -34.98
N LYS A 513 -16.84 -23.32 -34.22
CA LYS A 513 -15.38 -23.43 -34.24
C LYS A 513 -14.91 -24.83 -33.86
N GLU A 514 -13.79 -25.24 -34.47
CA GLU A 514 -13.04 -26.44 -34.12
C GLU A 514 -11.56 -26.07 -33.97
N ILE A 515 -10.91 -26.63 -32.97
CA ILE A 515 -9.52 -26.34 -32.61
C ILE A 515 -8.85 -27.66 -32.21
N VAL A 516 -7.88 -28.10 -32.98
CA VAL A 516 -7.15 -29.36 -32.77
C VAL A 516 -5.82 -29.04 -32.10
N CYS A 517 -5.50 -29.75 -31.02
CA CYS A 517 -4.27 -29.59 -30.22
C CYS A 517 -3.91 -28.13 -29.90
N PRO A 518 -4.82 -27.34 -29.28
CA PRO A 518 -4.54 -25.92 -29.03
C PRO A 518 -3.47 -25.71 -27.97
N THR A 519 -2.73 -24.61 -28.11
CA THR A 519 -2.03 -23.99 -26.97
C THR A 519 -3.03 -23.28 -26.07
N ARG A 520 -2.64 -23.01 -24.82
CA ARG A 520 -3.50 -22.34 -23.82
C ARG A 520 -4.02 -20.99 -24.32
N ASP A 521 -3.15 -20.18 -24.94
CA ASP A 521 -3.51 -18.85 -25.43
C ASP A 521 -4.54 -18.88 -26.57
N VAL A 522 -4.39 -19.83 -27.50
CA VAL A 522 -5.31 -19.98 -28.63
C VAL A 522 -6.69 -20.44 -28.16
N LEU A 523 -6.72 -21.34 -27.17
CA LEU A 523 -7.95 -21.81 -26.56
C LEU A 523 -8.67 -20.65 -25.85
N GLU A 524 -7.98 -19.92 -24.97
CA GLU A 524 -8.56 -18.80 -24.22
C GLU A 524 -9.07 -17.69 -25.16
N HIS A 525 -8.30 -17.33 -26.18
CA HIS A 525 -8.72 -16.34 -27.17
C HIS A 525 -10.01 -16.76 -27.90
N SER A 526 -10.11 -18.03 -28.29
CA SER A 526 -11.28 -18.55 -28.99
C SER A 526 -12.51 -18.61 -28.08
N VAL A 527 -12.35 -19.09 -26.84
CA VAL A 527 -13.41 -19.12 -25.83
C VAL A 527 -13.92 -17.70 -25.57
N ARG A 528 -13.02 -16.72 -25.43
CA ARG A 528 -13.39 -15.31 -25.26
C ARG A 528 -14.10 -14.71 -26.47
N HIS A 529 -13.65 -15.01 -27.68
CA HIS A 529 -14.21 -14.44 -28.91
C HIS A 529 -15.62 -14.96 -29.20
N TYR A 530 -15.84 -16.27 -29.02
CA TYR A 530 -17.14 -16.89 -29.32
C TYR A 530 -18.09 -16.94 -28.12
N GLY A 531 -17.61 -16.66 -26.92
CA GLY A 531 -18.38 -16.66 -25.67
C GLY A 531 -19.14 -15.37 -25.35
N ILE A 532 -19.02 -14.33 -26.18
CA ILE A 532 -19.72 -13.03 -26.03
C ILE A 532 -21.06 -13.02 -26.78
#